data_AF-A0A848LNX1-F1
#
_entry.id   AF-A0A848LNX1-F1
#
_cell.length_a   1.000
_cell.length_b   1.000
_cell.length_c   1.000
_cell.angle_alpha   90.00
_cell.angle_beta   90.00
_cell.angle_gamma   90.00
#
_symmetry.space_group_name_H-M   'P 1'
#
loop_
_entity.id
_entity.type
_entity.pdbx_description
1 polymer ?
#
loop_
_entity_poly.entity_id
_entity_poly.type
_entity_poly.pdbx_seq_one_letter_code
_entity_poly.pdbx_strand_id
1 'polypeptide(L)'
;MRHGTTTIITAIRPGALAGLEARLAEAAEPRAGLFTGVPGLHFARWAIIDLTPPEQTGGPRDPRLILGADFTVPDATASAVQLDRRFLQGLISWLRGLRAQGIRAASLFDDIYRACRGYPEEGLEDPDAVEAYLLSHRAETTARHVDFAYRFAAPEELREAVNVLRAVDRHLDARARLLSETPWRGGRGELPHLHRELRDVALAESATVFDPDWTRRLEAARREAAVATVGYFFYRAFWSWPRVMALKLWLRLSGPKHSLEAGGPLAPELAAARSPSPPRDTLVQNPMVHVARITGGPAAVRLAKAALPSVNLRLRRYLVGLNHIQTIHCARWLLHSDGDDGPHHIIFFSNYDDSWEAYIDAFVDYPDVRAFLELIWSQTDGFPPRVRSLAQAKKRWRRPGTQLPVEPFKAWLRAHEVPTRVWYSAALDGGPPQRHSVLLLHNALRLRELLARERIDRPLRDWAARRAFAAFLSRGACAPGRALPRLPALITHSLSALSAAVRGWLEAARRKHHVPDRAGTPPELAPGTLPPPGALASAGAGRHPGFVAARL
;
A
#
# COMPACT_ATOMS: atom_id res chain seq x y z
N MET A 1 -1.21 -7.35 -13.41
CA MET A 1 -1.28 -7.34 -11.94
C MET A 1 -1.71 -5.98 -11.45
N ARG A 2 -2.54 -5.96 -10.41
CA ARG A 2 -3.07 -4.73 -9.81
C ARG A 2 -3.02 -4.88 -8.30
N HIS A 3 -2.55 -3.82 -7.62
CA HIS A 3 -2.66 -3.76 -6.16
C HIS A 3 -4.12 -3.54 -5.75
N GLY A 4 -4.61 -4.46 -4.92
CA GLY A 4 -5.90 -4.43 -4.26
C GLY A 4 -5.77 -3.95 -2.83
N THR A 5 -6.87 -3.41 -2.30
CA THR A 5 -6.96 -2.92 -0.93
C THR A 5 -8.34 -3.29 -0.43
N THR A 6 -8.42 -4.24 0.51
CA THR A 6 -9.68 -4.64 1.13
C THR A 6 -9.77 -4.01 2.51
N THR A 7 -10.94 -3.48 2.84
CA THR A 7 -11.29 -3.06 4.20
C THR A 7 -12.66 -3.63 4.53
N ILE A 8 -12.74 -4.40 5.60
CA ILE A 8 -13.99 -4.96 6.12
C ILE A 8 -14.29 -4.30 7.45
N ILE A 9 -15.48 -3.73 7.61
CA ILE A 9 -15.93 -3.08 8.84
C ILE A 9 -17.17 -3.82 9.34
N THR A 10 -17.07 -4.43 10.51
CA THR A 10 -18.14 -5.25 11.09
C THR A 10 -18.54 -4.75 12.47
N ALA A 11 -19.85 -4.67 12.72
CA ALA A 11 -20.37 -4.28 14.04
C ALA A 11 -20.12 -5.40 15.05
N ILE A 12 -19.62 -5.06 16.23
CA ILE A 12 -19.39 -6.04 17.30
C ILE A 12 -20.72 -6.30 18.04
N ARG A 13 -20.93 -7.54 18.49
CA ARG A 13 -22.12 -7.92 19.28
C ARG A 13 -22.07 -7.23 20.65
N PRO A 14 -23.20 -6.76 21.20
CA PRO A 14 -23.23 -6.21 22.56
C PRO A 14 -22.61 -7.19 23.57
N GLY A 15 -21.71 -6.70 24.42
CA GLY A 15 -21.01 -7.52 25.42
C GLY A 15 -19.86 -8.39 24.89
N ALA A 16 -19.63 -8.49 23.58
CA ALA A 16 -18.58 -9.34 23.01
C ALA A 16 -17.19 -8.69 22.94
N LEU A 17 -17.08 -7.39 23.25
CA LEU A 17 -15.85 -6.60 23.08
C LEU A 17 -14.66 -7.18 23.86
N ALA A 18 -14.82 -7.47 25.15
CA ALA A 18 -13.74 -7.99 25.99
C ALA A 18 -13.25 -9.37 25.50
N GLY A 19 -14.18 -10.24 25.09
CA GLY A 19 -13.85 -11.54 24.50
C GLY A 19 -13.10 -11.40 23.17
N LEU A 20 -13.53 -10.47 22.31
CA LEU A 20 -12.86 -10.17 21.05
C LEU A 20 -11.43 -9.65 21.27
N GLU A 21 -11.22 -8.75 22.22
CA GLU A 21 -9.87 -8.25 22.56
C GLU A 21 -8.93 -9.39 22.97
N ALA A 22 -9.42 -10.34 23.79
CA ALA A 22 -8.65 -11.51 24.17
C ALA A 22 -8.30 -12.40 22.96
N ARG A 23 -9.24 -12.62 22.03
CA ARG A 23 -8.99 -13.39 20.80
C ARG A 23 -8.02 -12.69 19.84
N LEU A 24 -8.08 -11.38 19.73
CA LEU A 24 -7.12 -10.60 18.95
C LEU A 24 -5.71 -10.67 19.55
N ALA A 25 -5.59 -10.63 20.88
CA ALA A 25 -4.31 -10.84 21.56
C ALA A 25 -3.78 -12.26 21.30
N GLU A 26 -4.63 -13.28 21.37
CA GLU A 26 -4.28 -14.67 21.02
C GLU A 26 -3.84 -14.81 19.56
N ALA A 27 -4.44 -14.06 18.63
CA ALA A 27 -4.10 -14.05 17.21
C ALA A 27 -2.85 -13.24 16.86
N ALA A 28 -2.39 -12.34 17.74
CA ALA A 28 -1.21 -11.51 17.50
C ALA A 28 0.09 -12.33 17.43
N GLU A 29 0.20 -13.39 18.22
CA GLU A 29 1.35 -14.31 18.25
C GLU A 29 1.43 -15.20 17.00
N PRO A 30 0.41 -16.01 16.64
CA PRO A 30 0.42 -16.89 15.47
C PRO A 30 0.04 -16.17 14.16
N ARG A 31 0.09 -14.82 14.11
CA ARG A 31 -0.32 -14.03 12.94
C ARG A 31 0.33 -14.46 11.63
N ALA A 32 1.58 -14.93 11.67
CA ALA A 32 2.26 -15.45 10.49
C ALA A 32 1.54 -16.70 9.95
N GLY A 33 1.11 -17.61 10.83
CA GLY A 33 0.33 -18.78 10.45
C GLY A 33 -0.99 -18.42 9.76
N LEU A 34 -1.65 -17.35 10.19
CA LEU A 34 -2.91 -16.87 9.60
C LEU A 34 -2.75 -16.36 8.15
N PHE A 35 -1.62 -15.75 7.82
CA PHE A 35 -1.52 -14.90 6.63
C PHE A 35 -0.40 -15.26 5.64
N THR A 36 0.65 -15.99 6.04
CA THR A 36 1.83 -16.23 5.20
C THR A 36 1.51 -16.97 3.89
N GLY A 37 0.53 -17.86 3.88
CA GLY A 37 0.13 -18.59 2.67
C GLY A 37 -0.97 -17.91 1.84
N VAL A 38 -1.44 -16.73 2.24
CA VAL A 38 -2.50 -16.03 1.49
C VAL A 38 -1.90 -15.40 0.23
N PRO A 39 -2.37 -15.78 -0.98
CA PRO A 39 -1.75 -15.35 -2.23
C PRO A 39 -1.72 -13.83 -2.40
N GLY A 40 -0.51 -13.29 -2.64
CA GLY A 40 -0.30 -11.87 -2.93
C GLY A 40 -0.50 -10.93 -1.74
N LEU A 41 -0.73 -11.43 -0.53
CA LEU A 41 -0.93 -10.59 0.66
C LEU A 41 0.38 -9.93 1.11
N HIS A 42 0.40 -8.60 1.17
CA HIS A 42 1.56 -7.84 1.66
C HIS A 42 1.38 -7.42 3.13
N PHE A 43 0.22 -6.89 3.47
CA PHE A 43 -0.08 -6.40 4.81
C PHE A 43 -1.49 -6.79 5.20
N ALA A 44 -1.69 -7.20 6.46
CA ALA A 44 -3.01 -7.38 7.05
C ALA A 44 -3.01 -6.80 8.46
N ARG A 45 -4.14 -6.26 8.91
CA ARG A 45 -4.27 -5.76 10.27
C ARG A 45 -5.69 -5.85 10.79
N TRP A 46 -5.83 -6.11 12.08
CA TRP A 46 -7.07 -5.91 12.83
C TRP A 46 -6.92 -4.76 13.81
N ALA A 47 -7.96 -3.93 13.87
CA ALA A 47 -8.13 -2.92 14.90
C ALA A 47 -9.60 -2.89 15.35
N ILE A 48 -9.86 -2.26 16.49
CA ILE A 48 -11.21 -1.99 16.98
C ILE A 48 -11.38 -0.48 16.94
N ILE A 49 -12.36 -0.01 16.18
CA ILE A 49 -12.70 1.41 16.06
C ILE A 49 -14.00 1.69 16.79
N ASP A 50 -14.17 2.91 17.30
CA ASP A 50 -15.41 3.37 17.90
C ASP A 50 -16.03 4.43 16.99
N LEU A 51 -17.26 4.18 16.53
CA LEU A 51 -18.00 5.08 15.64
C LEU A 51 -19.18 5.77 16.36
N THR A 52 -19.21 5.74 17.69
CA THR A 52 -20.30 6.30 18.51
C THR A 52 -20.59 7.77 18.15
N PRO A 53 -21.85 8.13 17.86
CA PRO A 53 -22.25 9.51 17.63
C PRO A 53 -22.00 10.39 18.87
N PRO A 54 -21.56 11.65 18.72
CA PRO A 54 -21.24 12.53 19.86
C PRO A 54 -22.45 12.91 20.70
N GLU A 55 -23.63 12.96 20.08
CA GLU A 55 -24.91 13.25 20.73
C GLU A 55 -25.32 12.13 21.71
N GLN A 56 -24.59 11.01 21.69
CA GLN A 56 -24.76 9.86 22.55
C GLN A 56 -23.51 9.59 23.40
N THR A 57 -22.80 10.61 23.90
CA THR A 57 -21.66 10.41 24.81
C THR A 57 -22.03 9.68 26.12
N GLY A 58 -23.33 9.45 26.40
CA GLY A 58 -23.85 8.53 27.41
C GLY A 58 -24.73 7.38 26.89
N GLY A 59 -24.81 7.20 25.56
CA GLY A 59 -25.54 6.11 24.90
C GLY A 59 -24.68 4.87 24.67
N PRO A 60 -25.26 3.81 24.08
CA PRO A 60 -24.53 2.57 23.82
C PRO A 60 -23.38 2.82 22.83
N ARG A 61 -22.15 2.45 23.23
CA ARG A 61 -20.97 2.50 22.35
C ARG A 61 -21.23 1.67 21.08
N ASP A 62 -20.67 2.12 19.95
CA ASP A 62 -20.66 1.39 18.67
C ASP A 62 -19.25 0.91 18.28
N PRO A 63 -18.71 -0.10 19.00
CA PRO A 63 -17.43 -0.67 18.66
C PRO A 63 -17.54 -1.53 17.41
N ARG A 64 -16.60 -1.35 16.48
CA ARG A 64 -16.52 -2.10 15.23
C ARG A 64 -15.15 -2.73 15.04
N LEU A 65 -15.15 -3.96 14.54
CA LEU A 65 -13.93 -4.63 14.12
C LEU A 65 -13.61 -4.22 12.68
N ILE A 66 -12.38 -3.77 12.46
CA ILE A 66 -11.87 -3.45 11.13
C ILE A 66 -10.75 -4.39 10.73
N LEU A 67 -10.91 -5.06 9.59
CA LEU A 67 -9.84 -5.78 8.89
C LEU A 67 -9.36 -4.93 7.73
N GLY A 68 -8.07 -4.60 7.71
CA GLY A 68 -7.45 -3.93 6.58
C GLY A 68 -6.37 -4.79 5.93
N ALA A 69 -6.50 -5.09 4.63
CA ALA A 69 -5.52 -5.86 3.88
C ALA A 69 -5.06 -5.15 2.60
N ASP A 70 -3.78 -5.25 2.28
CA ASP A 70 -3.14 -4.76 1.05
C ASP A 70 -2.48 -5.94 0.33
N PHE A 71 -2.81 -6.14 -0.95
CA PHE A 71 -2.43 -7.35 -1.69
C PHE A 71 -2.26 -7.10 -3.19
N THR A 72 -1.65 -8.06 -3.89
CA THR A 72 -1.53 -8.11 -5.35
C THR A 72 -2.44 -9.18 -5.94
N VAL A 73 -3.06 -8.86 -7.08
CA VAL A 73 -3.77 -9.85 -7.90
C VAL A 73 -3.19 -9.84 -9.31
N PRO A 74 -3.00 -11.00 -9.97
CA PRO A 74 -2.41 -11.07 -11.31
C PRO A 74 -3.15 -10.26 -12.39
N ASP A 75 -4.45 -10.04 -12.21
CA ASP A 75 -5.35 -9.46 -13.20
C ASP A 75 -5.45 -7.93 -13.12
N ALA A 76 -5.17 -7.25 -14.22
CA ALA A 76 -5.15 -5.80 -14.31
C ALA A 76 -6.52 -5.17 -14.62
N THR A 77 -7.49 -5.93 -15.14
CA THR A 77 -8.77 -5.38 -15.63
C THR A 77 -9.92 -5.54 -14.65
N ALA A 78 -9.75 -6.36 -13.61
CA ALA A 78 -10.76 -6.58 -12.58
C ALA A 78 -11.21 -5.28 -11.88
N SER A 79 -12.52 -5.18 -11.62
CA SER A 79 -13.12 -4.13 -10.80
C SER A 79 -12.66 -4.23 -9.34
N ALA A 80 -12.85 -3.18 -8.54
CA ALA A 80 -12.41 -3.19 -7.14
C ALA A 80 -13.09 -4.30 -6.32
N VAL A 81 -14.38 -4.57 -6.58
CA VAL A 81 -15.13 -5.67 -5.94
C VAL A 81 -14.58 -7.03 -6.37
N GLN A 82 -14.23 -7.20 -7.65
CA GLN A 82 -13.64 -8.45 -8.14
C GLN A 82 -12.25 -8.72 -7.53
N LEU A 83 -11.45 -7.67 -7.29
CA LEU A 83 -10.16 -7.80 -6.60
C LEU A 83 -10.36 -8.26 -5.15
N ASP A 84 -11.28 -7.63 -4.42
CA ASP A 84 -11.56 -7.97 -3.03
C ASP A 84 -12.14 -9.38 -2.91
N ARG A 85 -13.07 -9.77 -3.80
CA ARG A 85 -13.58 -11.15 -3.88
C ARG A 85 -12.46 -12.16 -4.03
N ARG A 86 -11.53 -11.95 -4.98
CA ARG A 86 -10.41 -12.88 -5.20
C ARG A 86 -9.48 -12.97 -4.00
N PHE A 87 -9.21 -11.85 -3.33
CA PHE A 87 -8.45 -11.86 -2.08
C PHE A 87 -9.18 -12.67 -1.00
N LEU A 88 -10.47 -12.42 -0.79
CA LEU A 88 -11.26 -13.14 0.21
C LEU A 88 -11.33 -14.64 -0.08
N GLN A 89 -11.51 -15.03 -1.34
CA GLN A 89 -11.45 -16.44 -1.76
C GLN A 89 -10.08 -17.07 -1.46
N GLY A 90 -8.98 -16.37 -1.73
CA GLY A 90 -7.63 -16.82 -1.39
C GLY A 90 -7.42 -16.96 0.11
N LEU A 91 -7.90 -15.99 0.90
CA LEU A 91 -7.86 -16.01 2.37
C LEU A 91 -8.66 -17.18 2.94
N ILE A 92 -9.91 -17.35 2.52
CA ILE A 92 -10.81 -18.41 2.98
C ILE A 92 -10.24 -19.78 2.61
N SER A 93 -9.78 -19.95 1.37
CA SER A 93 -9.15 -21.20 0.91
C SER A 93 -7.92 -21.55 1.74
N TRP A 94 -7.05 -20.58 2.04
CA TRP A 94 -5.89 -20.76 2.90
C TRP A 94 -6.28 -21.19 4.31
N LEU A 95 -7.22 -20.47 4.95
CA LEU A 95 -7.67 -20.78 6.31
C LEU A 95 -8.33 -22.16 6.41
N ARG A 96 -9.09 -22.57 5.39
CA ARG A 96 -9.65 -23.94 5.31
C ARG A 96 -8.56 -24.99 5.19
N GLY A 97 -7.52 -24.72 4.39
CA GLY A 97 -6.35 -25.59 4.30
C GLY A 97 -5.67 -25.80 5.65
N LEU A 98 -5.50 -24.73 6.43
CA LEU A 98 -4.96 -24.81 7.79
C LEU A 98 -5.87 -25.61 8.74
N ARG A 99 -7.19 -25.40 8.65
CA ARG A 99 -8.18 -26.12 9.47
C ARG A 99 -8.16 -27.63 9.18
N ALA A 100 -8.09 -28.01 7.90
CA ALA A 100 -7.97 -29.40 7.48
C ALA A 100 -6.69 -30.08 8.01
N GLN A 101 -5.64 -29.29 8.26
CA GLN A 101 -4.39 -29.75 8.88
C GLN A 101 -4.42 -29.74 10.43
N GLY A 102 -5.56 -29.39 11.04
CA GLY A 102 -5.70 -29.30 12.50
C GLY A 102 -4.96 -28.12 13.13
N ILE A 103 -4.56 -27.11 12.34
CA ILE A 103 -3.80 -25.97 12.83
C ILE A 103 -4.75 -25.01 13.56
N ARG A 104 -4.58 -24.89 14.88
CA ARG A 104 -5.41 -24.06 15.77
C ARG A 104 -5.57 -22.61 15.28
N ALA A 105 -4.57 -22.03 14.64
CA ALA A 105 -4.64 -20.67 14.12
C ALA A 105 -5.87 -20.46 13.20
N ALA A 106 -6.29 -21.46 12.43
CA ALA A 106 -7.46 -21.35 11.55
C ALA A 106 -8.76 -21.05 12.32
N SER A 107 -8.93 -21.65 13.51
CA SER A 107 -10.10 -21.42 14.36
C SER A 107 -10.18 -20.01 14.94
N LEU A 108 -9.04 -19.31 15.07
CA LEU A 108 -8.99 -17.94 15.57
C LEU A 108 -9.75 -16.97 14.66
N PHE A 109 -9.76 -17.22 13.34
CA PHE A 109 -10.50 -16.39 12.41
C PHE A 109 -12.01 -16.44 12.70
N ASP A 110 -12.57 -17.65 12.78
CA ASP A 110 -13.99 -17.84 13.13
C ASP A 110 -14.29 -17.29 14.53
N ASP A 111 -13.42 -17.51 15.50
CA ASP A 111 -13.61 -17.02 16.87
C ASP A 111 -13.61 -15.49 16.97
N ILE A 112 -12.77 -14.82 16.19
CA ILE A 112 -12.77 -13.35 16.06
C ILE A 112 -14.11 -12.88 15.45
N TYR A 113 -14.53 -13.47 14.33
CA TYR A 113 -15.71 -12.99 13.62
C TYR A 113 -17.05 -13.44 14.23
N ARG A 114 -17.09 -14.49 15.05
CA ARG A 114 -18.26 -14.87 15.87
C ARG A 114 -18.66 -13.80 16.89
N ALA A 115 -17.71 -12.95 17.28
CA ALA A 115 -17.98 -11.77 18.10
C ALA A 115 -18.66 -10.63 17.30
N CYS A 116 -18.70 -10.71 15.97
CA CYS A 116 -19.34 -9.74 15.09
C CYS A 116 -20.80 -10.13 14.80
N ARG A 117 -21.64 -9.12 14.57
CA ARG A 117 -23.05 -9.31 14.25
C ARG A 117 -23.20 -9.93 12.85
N GLY A 118 -24.09 -10.91 12.73
CA GLY A 118 -24.47 -11.51 11.46
C GLY A 118 -23.43 -12.45 10.83
N TYR A 119 -22.35 -12.79 11.55
CA TYR A 119 -21.37 -13.75 11.05
C TYR A 119 -21.99 -15.16 10.95
N PRO A 120 -21.75 -15.94 9.88
CA PRO A 120 -22.35 -17.26 9.70
C PRO A 120 -21.98 -18.23 10.84
N GLU A 121 -22.95 -19.01 11.32
CA GLU A 121 -22.74 -19.96 12.42
C GLU A 121 -21.75 -21.08 12.05
N GLU A 122 -21.85 -21.57 10.81
CA GLU A 122 -20.98 -22.60 10.25
C GLU A 122 -19.53 -22.09 10.02
N GLY A 123 -19.32 -20.77 10.00
CA GLY A 123 -18.00 -20.16 9.81
C GLY A 123 -17.31 -20.69 8.55
N LEU A 124 -16.02 -21.00 8.63
CA LEU A 124 -15.25 -21.53 7.49
C LEU A 124 -15.70 -22.91 6.96
N GLU A 125 -16.67 -23.59 7.58
CA GLU A 125 -17.32 -24.78 6.99
C GLU A 125 -18.23 -24.41 5.81
N ASP A 126 -18.83 -23.21 5.84
CA ASP A 126 -19.55 -22.61 4.70
C ASP A 126 -18.75 -21.41 4.13
N PRO A 127 -17.79 -21.67 3.21
CA PRO A 127 -16.95 -20.63 2.64
C PRO A 127 -17.74 -19.57 1.86
N ASP A 128 -18.86 -19.95 1.25
CA ASP A 128 -19.65 -19.05 0.41
C ASP A 128 -20.42 -18.05 1.28
N ALA A 129 -20.97 -18.50 2.41
CA ALA A 129 -21.59 -17.61 3.40
C ALA A 129 -20.56 -16.67 4.03
N VAL A 130 -19.35 -17.14 4.34
CA VAL A 130 -18.27 -16.28 4.87
C VAL A 130 -17.82 -15.25 3.83
N GLU A 131 -17.64 -15.65 2.57
CA GLU A 131 -17.31 -14.71 1.49
C GLU A 131 -18.40 -13.64 1.35
N ALA A 132 -19.67 -14.05 1.28
CA ALA A 132 -20.81 -13.15 1.16
C ALA A 132 -20.91 -12.18 2.35
N TYR A 133 -20.68 -12.67 3.57
CA TYR A 133 -20.62 -11.85 4.77
C TYR A 133 -19.50 -10.81 4.69
N LEU A 134 -18.26 -11.21 4.36
CA LEU A 134 -17.15 -10.27 4.30
C LEU A 134 -17.33 -9.25 3.16
N LEU A 135 -17.86 -9.67 2.01
CA LEU A 135 -18.15 -8.77 0.90
C LEU A 135 -19.26 -7.76 1.20
N SER A 136 -20.30 -8.13 1.95
CA SER A 136 -21.37 -7.21 2.34
C SER A 136 -20.91 -6.15 3.35
N HIS A 137 -19.86 -6.44 4.11
CA HIS A 137 -19.23 -5.54 5.09
C HIS A 137 -18.01 -4.77 4.53
N ARG A 138 -17.83 -4.80 3.21
CA ARG A 138 -16.77 -4.09 2.51
C ARG A 138 -16.94 -2.58 2.59
N ALA A 139 -15.89 -1.88 3.05
CA ALA A 139 -15.78 -0.43 2.95
C ALA A 139 -14.95 -0.01 1.72
N GLU A 140 -15.47 0.93 0.92
CA GLU A 140 -14.79 1.38 -0.30
C GLU A 140 -13.60 2.29 0.01
N THR A 141 -12.45 1.98 -0.57
CA THR A 141 -11.26 2.85 -0.53
C THR A 141 -11.39 3.98 -1.54
N THR A 142 -11.47 5.22 -1.06
CA THR A 142 -11.68 6.40 -1.91
C THR A 142 -10.36 6.94 -2.49
N ALA A 143 -9.30 6.93 -1.68
CA ALA A 143 -7.97 7.36 -2.11
C ALA A 143 -6.89 6.43 -1.58
N ARG A 144 -5.85 6.20 -2.38
CA ARG A 144 -4.71 5.38 -1.94
C ARG A 144 -3.41 5.77 -2.62
N HIS A 145 -2.33 5.48 -1.93
CA HIS A 145 -0.95 5.51 -2.39
C HIS A 145 -0.31 4.18 -2.02
N VAL A 146 0.43 3.61 -2.96
CA VAL A 146 1.24 2.41 -2.74
C VAL A 146 2.53 2.62 -3.49
N ASP A 147 3.65 2.56 -2.79
CA ASP A 147 4.96 2.90 -3.34
C ASP A 147 5.47 1.84 -4.35
N PHE A 148 5.18 0.57 -4.06
CA PHE A 148 5.66 -0.58 -4.83
C PHE A 148 4.57 -1.28 -5.66
N ALA A 149 3.41 -0.63 -5.86
CA ALA A 149 2.19 -1.27 -6.39
C ALA A 149 2.33 -1.96 -7.77
N TYR A 150 3.42 -1.70 -8.47
CA TYR A 150 3.63 -2.21 -9.83
C TYR A 150 5.04 -2.75 -10.01
N ARG A 151 5.79 -2.93 -8.92
CA ARG A 151 7.22 -3.27 -8.96
C ARG A 151 7.51 -4.67 -8.48
N PHE A 152 6.73 -5.15 -7.51
CA PHE A 152 6.78 -6.51 -7.01
C PHE A 152 5.42 -7.18 -7.20
N ALA A 153 5.43 -8.37 -7.79
CA ALA A 153 4.26 -9.20 -8.01
C ALA A 153 3.73 -9.83 -6.73
N ALA A 154 4.66 -10.20 -5.86
CA ALA A 154 4.42 -10.97 -4.66
C ALA A 154 5.46 -10.58 -3.60
N PRO A 155 5.20 -10.87 -2.32
CA PRO A 155 6.18 -10.70 -1.26
C PRO A 155 7.51 -11.40 -1.53
N GLU A 156 7.51 -12.52 -2.23
CA GLU A 156 8.69 -13.31 -2.57
C GLU A 156 9.66 -12.52 -3.46
N GLU A 157 9.13 -11.86 -4.51
CA GLU A 157 9.94 -11.01 -5.41
C GLU A 157 10.61 -9.85 -4.66
N LEU A 158 9.97 -9.36 -3.59
CA LEU A 158 10.53 -8.31 -2.74
C LEU A 158 11.76 -8.83 -1.99
N ARG A 159 11.69 -10.05 -1.43
CA ARG A 159 12.83 -10.69 -0.74
C ARG A 159 13.96 -11.00 -1.72
N GLU A 160 13.63 -11.55 -2.89
CA GLU A 160 14.61 -11.85 -3.94
C GLU A 160 15.36 -10.60 -4.38
N ALA A 161 14.66 -9.49 -4.61
CA ALA A 161 15.31 -8.24 -5.00
C ALA A 161 16.26 -7.69 -3.91
N VAL A 162 15.90 -7.83 -2.63
CA VAL A 162 16.78 -7.45 -1.52
C VAL A 162 17.99 -8.38 -1.42
N ASN A 163 17.81 -9.68 -1.62
CA ASN A 163 18.91 -10.64 -1.63
C ASN A 163 19.91 -10.33 -2.77
N VAL A 164 19.40 -10.02 -3.96
CA VAL A 164 20.22 -9.58 -5.10
C VAL A 164 21.01 -8.31 -4.78
N LEU A 165 20.38 -7.32 -4.17
CA LEU A 165 21.08 -6.10 -3.73
C LEU A 165 22.23 -6.44 -2.78
N ARG A 166 21.97 -7.25 -1.75
CA ARG A 166 23.01 -7.67 -0.79
C ARG A 166 24.12 -8.49 -1.44
N ALA A 167 23.80 -9.36 -2.39
CA ALA A 167 24.80 -10.14 -3.12
C ALA A 167 25.71 -9.24 -3.94
N VAL A 168 25.13 -8.25 -4.62
CA VAL A 168 25.88 -7.23 -5.37
C VAL A 168 26.71 -6.36 -4.44
N ASP A 169 26.18 -5.91 -3.30
CA ASP A 169 26.92 -5.11 -2.33
C ASP A 169 28.11 -5.88 -1.76
N ARG A 170 27.92 -7.15 -1.34
CA ARG A 170 29.03 -8.02 -0.91
C ARG A 170 30.11 -8.17 -1.97
N HIS A 171 29.69 -8.30 -3.23
CA HIS A 171 30.62 -8.41 -4.36
C HIS A 171 31.41 -7.12 -4.59
N LEU A 172 30.77 -5.96 -4.42
CA LEU A 172 31.41 -4.65 -4.49
C LEU A 172 32.36 -4.42 -3.32
N ASP A 173 32.00 -4.85 -2.11
CA ASP A 173 32.85 -4.77 -0.93
C ASP A 173 34.13 -5.59 -1.10
N ALA A 174 34.02 -6.80 -1.65
CA ALA A 174 35.19 -7.63 -2.02
C ALA A 174 36.10 -6.94 -3.05
N ARG A 175 35.59 -5.94 -3.76
CA ARG A 175 36.28 -5.15 -4.79
C ARG A 175 36.55 -3.71 -4.38
N ALA A 176 36.31 -3.35 -3.13
CA ALA A 176 36.43 -1.98 -2.65
C ALA A 176 37.81 -1.38 -2.96
N ARG A 177 38.88 -2.18 -2.81
CA ARG A 177 40.25 -1.75 -3.15
C ARG A 177 40.39 -1.37 -4.63
N LEU A 178 39.98 -2.23 -5.55
CA LEU A 178 40.04 -1.97 -6.99
C LEU A 178 39.22 -0.72 -7.38
N LEU A 179 38.03 -0.58 -6.80
CA LEU A 179 37.15 0.58 -7.04
C LEU A 179 37.72 1.89 -6.47
N SER A 180 38.50 1.82 -5.39
CA SER A 180 39.20 2.97 -4.83
C SER A 180 40.39 3.42 -5.68
N GLU A 181 41.16 2.46 -6.22
CA GLU A 181 42.32 2.70 -7.08
C GLU A 181 41.90 3.14 -8.50
N THR A 182 40.78 2.59 -9.01
CA THR A 182 40.21 2.92 -10.32
C THR A 182 38.72 3.27 -10.23
N PRO A 183 38.38 4.49 -9.75
CA PRO A 183 36.99 4.89 -9.59
C PRO A 183 36.27 4.93 -10.95
N TRP A 184 35.15 4.23 -11.03
CA TRP A 184 34.31 4.29 -12.23
C TRP A 184 33.61 5.65 -12.33
N ARG A 185 34.02 6.48 -13.30
CA ARG A 185 33.47 7.82 -13.56
C ARG A 185 32.44 7.81 -14.69
N GLY A 186 32.16 6.63 -15.24
CA GLY A 186 31.33 6.50 -16.43
C GLY A 186 32.07 6.95 -17.69
N GLY A 187 33.40 6.82 -17.72
CA GLY A 187 34.21 6.96 -18.92
C GLY A 187 34.04 5.77 -19.86
N ARG A 188 34.35 5.96 -21.16
CA ARG A 188 34.32 4.87 -22.15
C ARG A 188 35.53 3.96 -21.89
N GLY A 189 35.32 2.66 -21.71
CA GLY A 189 36.40 1.69 -21.45
C GLY A 189 36.79 1.53 -19.97
N GLU A 190 36.19 2.27 -19.04
CA GLU A 190 36.38 2.06 -17.60
C GLU A 190 35.61 0.81 -17.13
N LEU A 191 36.32 -0.16 -16.56
CA LEU A 191 35.79 -1.42 -16.01
C LEU A 191 34.72 -2.07 -16.91
N PRO A 192 35.04 -2.40 -18.17
CA PRO A 192 34.06 -2.76 -19.22
C PRO A 192 33.26 -4.03 -18.91
N HIS A 193 33.74 -4.86 -17.98
CA HIS A 193 33.08 -6.09 -17.56
C HIS A 193 32.31 -5.96 -16.25
N LEU A 194 32.47 -4.87 -15.49
CA LEU A 194 31.87 -4.75 -14.16
C LEU A 194 30.35 -4.79 -14.21
N HIS A 195 29.71 -4.11 -15.17
CA HIS A 195 28.24 -4.17 -15.33
C HIS A 195 27.74 -5.59 -15.63
N ARG A 196 28.42 -6.30 -16.54
CA ARG A 196 28.11 -7.69 -16.87
C ARG A 196 28.28 -8.59 -15.65
N GLU A 197 29.36 -8.41 -14.93
CA GLU A 197 29.66 -9.21 -13.75
C GLU A 197 28.66 -8.99 -12.61
N LEU A 198 28.26 -7.74 -12.34
CA LEU A 198 27.19 -7.48 -11.36
C LEU A 198 25.86 -8.10 -11.80
N ARG A 199 25.60 -8.15 -13.12
CA ARG A 199 24.43 -8.85 -13.65
C ARG A 199 24.56 -10.37 -13.46
N ASP A 200 25.74 -10.93 -13.64
CA ASP A 200 26.00 -12.36 -13.42
C ASP A 200 25.82 -12.73 -11.92
N VAL A 201 26.31 -11.88 -11.00
CA VAL A 201 26.05 -12.02 -9.55
C VAL A 201 24.56 -11.96 -9.25
N ALA A 202 23.84 -11.00 -9.83
CA ALA A 202 22.39 -10.87 -9.63
C ALA A 202 21.62 -12.10 -10.16
N LEU A 203 22.00 -12.62 -11.32
CA LEU A 203 21.40 -13.82 -11.92
C LEU A 203 21.73 -15.11 -11.15
N ALA A 204 22.93 -15.18 -10.56
CA ALA A 204 23.32 -16.29 -9.70
C ALA A 204 22.49 -16.34 -8.41
N GLU A 205 22.10 -15.18 -7.87
CA GLU A 205 21.24 -15.09 -6.69
C GLU A 205 19.76 -15.33 -7.02
N SER A 206 19.27 -14.81 -8.15
CA SER A 206 17.87 -14.98 -8.56
C SER A 206 17.71 -14.93 -10.08
N ALA A 207 17.25 -16.03 -10.67
CA ALA A 207 16.94 -16.11 -12.09
C ALA A 207 15.72 -15.25 -12.51
N THR A 208 14.80 -14.99 -11.57
CA THR A 208 13.56 -14.22 -11.75
C THR A 208 13.78 -12.70 -11.68
N VAL A 209 14.96 -12.25 -11.25
CA VAL A 209 15.26 -10.83 -11.09
C VAL A 209 15.21 -10.03 -12.40
N PHE A 210 15.34 -10.65 -13.57
CA PHE A 210 15.20 -9.96 -14.87
C PHE A 210 14.06 -10.51 -15.74
N ASP A 211 13.02 -11.07 -15.12
CA ASP A 211 11.83 -11.56 -15.82
C ASP A 211 11.22 -10.45 -16.73
N PRO A 212 10.93 -10.74 -18.01
CA PRO A 212 10.18 -9.88 -18.91
C PRO A 212 8.91 -9.25 -18.30
N ASP A 213 8.22 -9.98 -17.43
CA ASP A 213 7.00 -9.52 -16.77
C ASP A 213 7.23 -8.29 -15.91
N TRP A 214 8.36 -8.22 -15.21
CA TRP A 214 8.71 -7.05 -14.43
C TRP A 214 8.85 -5.80 -15.31
N THR A 215 9.51 -5.93 -16.47
CA THR A 215 9.66 -4.81 -17.41
C THR A 215 8.30 -4.33 -17.91
N ARG A 216 7.40 -5.26 -18.26
CA ARG A 216 6.02 -4.95 -18.67
C ARG A 216 5.25 -4.20 -17.56
N ARG A 217 5.39 -4.63 -16.30
CA ARG A 217 4.75 -3.97 -15.14
C ARG A 217 5.29 -2.55 -14.91
N LEU A 218 6.60 -2.37 -14.98
CA LEU A 218 7.25 -1.07 -14.83
C LEU A 218 6.81 -0.07 -15.90
N GLU A 219 6.72 -0.51 -17.16
CA GLU A 219 6.21 0.32 -18.24
C GLU A 219 4.73 0.67 -18.08
N ALA A 220 3.91 -0.29 -17.65
CA ALA A 220 2.50 -0.05 -17.36
C ALA A 220 2.33 1.01 -16.26
N ALA A 221 3.12 0.92 -15.19
CA ALA A 221 3.14 1.91 -14.12
C ALA A 221 3.52 3.31 -14.63
N ARG A 222 4.58 3.40 -15.44
CA ARG A 222 5.03 4.67 -16.05
C ARG A 222 3.94 5.28 -16.95
N ARG A 223 3.22 4.44 -17.72
CA ARG A 223 2.07 4.88 -18.51
C ARG A 223 0.94 5.41 -17.63
N GLU A 224 0.56 4.67 -16.58
CA GLU A 224 -0.50 5.10 -15.64
C GLU A 224 -0.13 6.43 -14.98
N ALA A 225 1.09 6.57 -14.47
CA ALA A 225 1.56 7.81 -13.84
C ALA A 225 1.60 8.99 -14.82
N ALA A 226 1.96 8.76 -16.09
CA ALA A 226 1.96 9.79 -17.11
C ALA A 226 0.54 10.26 -17.44
N VAL A 227 -0.39 9.33 -17.64
CA VAL A 227 -1.81 9.62 -17.87
C VAL A 227 -2.41 10.34 -16.67
N ALA A 228 -2.13 9.88 -15.45
CA ALA A 228 -2.57 10.54 -14.23
C ALA A 228 -1.99 11.95 -14.10
N THR A 229 -0.75 12.18 -14.56
CA THR A 229 -0.12 13.51 -14.50
C THR A 229 -0.81 14.52 -15.40
N VAL A 230 -1.06 14.12 -16.66
CA VAL A 230 -1.80 14.95 -17.63
C VAL A 230 -3.24 15.12 -17.18
N GLY A 231 -3.93 14.02 -16.87
CA GLY A 231 -5.33 14.03 -16.44
C GLY A 231 -5.56 14.83 -15.16
N TYR A 232 -4.65 14.78 -14.19
CA TYR A 232 -4.75 15.57 -12.97
C TYR A 232 -4.71 17.07 -13.24
N PHE A 233 -3.91 17.54 -14.20
CA PHE A 233 -3.87 18.96 -14.55
C PHE A 233 -5.25 19.45 -15.01
N PHE A 234 -5.87 18.74 -15.96
CA PHE A 234 -7.20 19.06 -16.46
C PHE A 234 -8.28 18.90 -15.39
N TYR A 235 -8.30 17.75 -14.70
CA TYR A 235 -9.27 17.47 -13.64
C TYR A 235 -9.20 18.52 -12.52
N ARG A 236 -7.99 18.91 -12.13
CA ARG A 236 -7.79 19.94 -11.10
C ARG A 236 -8.30 21.30 -11.57
N ALA A 237 -7.91 21.75 -12.76
CA ALA A 237 -8.25 23.07 -13.27
C ALA A 237 -9.75 23.24 -13.50
N PHE A 238 -10.40 22.26 -14.13
CA PHE A 238 -11.77 22.39 -14.63
C PHE A 238 -12.83 21.79 -13.69
N TRP A 239 -12.50 20.79 -12.87
CA TRP A 239 -13.49 20.13 -11.99
C TRP A 239 -13.21 20.36 -10.50
N SER A 240 -12.05 19.92 -10.01
CA SER A 240 -11.79 19.88 -8.56
C SER A 240 -11.64 21.27 -7.96
N TRP A 241 -10.85 22.16 -8.55
CA TRP A 241 -10.58 23.47 -7.96
C TRP A 241 -11.83 24.37 -7.88
N PRO A 242 -12.65 24.52 -8.94
CA PRO A 242 -13.88 25.30 -8.86
C PRO A 242 -14.85 24.76 -7.81
N ARG A 243 -15.07 23.43 -7.77
CA ARG A 243 -15.98 22.78 -6.81
C ARG A 243 -15.50 22.94 -5.37
N VAL A 244 -14.22 22.71 -5.11
CA VAL A 244 -13.63 22.84 -3.76
C VAL A 244 -13.67 24.30 -3.30
N MET A 245 -13.39 25.27 -4.19
CA MET A 245 -13.49 26.69 -3.84
C MET A 245 -14.93 27.12 -3.57
N ALA A 246 -15.89 26.68 -4.40
CA ALA A 246 -17.31 26.96 -4.18
C ALA A 246 -17.81 26.37 -2.86
N LEU A 247 -17.48 25.12 -2.54
CA LEU A 247 -17.84 24.49 -1.26
C LEU A 247 -17.16 25.18 -0.06
N LYS A 248 -15.89 25.57 -0.18
CA LYS A 248 -15.20 26.33 0.88
C LYS A 248 -15.80 27.72 1.07
N LEU A 249 -16.21 28.39 -0.01
CA LEU A 249 -16.88 29.68 0.06
C LEU A 249 -18.26 29.52 0.70
N TRP A 250 -19.03 28.51 0.31
CA TRP A 250 -20.33 28.20 0.90
C TRP A 250 -20.22 27.92 2.40
N LEU A 251 -19.28 27.05 2.82
CA LEU A 251 -18.98 26.80 4.23
C LEU A 251 -18.60 28.07 5.01
N ARG A 252 -17.90 29.03 4.38
CA ARG A 252 -17.56 30.32 5.01
C ARG A 252 -18.76 31.25 5.11
N LEU A 253 -19.61 31.29 4.08
CA LEU A 253 -20.78 32.17 4.01
C LEU A 253 -21.94 31.65 4.85
N SER A 254 -22.03 30.33 5.07
CA SER A 254 -23.08 29.68 5.84
C SER A 254 -22.77 29.54 7.34
N GLY A 255 -21.74 30.20 7.88
CA GLY A 255 -21.48 30.19 9.34
C GLY A 255 -22.23 31.31 10.09
N PRO A 256 -22.66 31.12 11.37
CA PRO A 256 -21.71 30.71 12.42
C PRO A 256 -22.19 29.85 13.63
N LYS A 257 -21.17 29.44 14.42
CA LYS A 257 -21.11 28.92 15.81
C LYS A 257 -21.58 27.47 16.09
N HIS A 258 -20.71 26.50 15.86
CA HIS A 258 -20.33 25.71 17.03
C HIS A 258 -19.19 26.45 17.70
N SER A 259 -19.43 26.91 18.93
CA SER A 259 -18.35 27.08 19.88
C SER A 259 -17.50 25.82 19.79
N LEU A 260 -16.19 26.00 19.66
CA LEU A 260 -15.26 25.07 20.29
C LEU A 260 -15.58 25.12 21.79
N GLU A 261 -16.74 24.61 22.23
CA GLU A 261 -16.74 23.93 23.50
C GLU A 261 -15.66 22.89 23.31
N ALA A 262 -14.64 22.98 24.14
CA ALA A 262 -13.58 22.00 24.20
C ALA A 262 -14.27 20.64 24.20
N GLY A 263 -14.35 20.02 23.02
CA GLY A 263 -14.83 18.67 22.88
C GLY A 263 -13.94 17.91 23.82
N GLY A 264 -14.53 17.47 24.94
CA GLY A 264 -13.80 16.77 25.98
C GLY A 264 -12.97 15.71 25.28
N PRO A 265 -11.71 15.51 25.70
CA PRO A 265 -10.82 14.54 25.06
C PRO A 265 -11.63 13.29 24.78
N LEU A 266 -11.66 12.90 23.49
CA LEU A 266 -12.21 11.63 23.04
C LEU A 266 -11.81 10.60 24.10
N ALA A 267 -12.82 10.03 24.77
CA ALA A 267 -12.76 9.59 26.17
C ALA A 267 -11.33 9.27 26.65
N PRO A 268 -10.80 9.92 27.70
CA PRO A 268 -9.45 9.66 28.19
C PRO A 268 -9.20 8.18 28.49
N GLU A 269 -10.25 7.35 28.58
CA GLU A 269 -10.21 5.90 28.69
C GLU A 269 -9.69 5.17 27.42
N LEU A 270 -9.99 5.65 26.20
CA LEU A 270 -9.42 5.08 24.96
C LEU A 270 -7.96 5.54 24.74
N ALA A 271 -7.62 6.73 25.25
CA ALA A 271 -6.24 7.23 25.32
C ALA A 271 -5.44 6.60 26.49
N ALA A 272 -6.12 6.18 27.57
CA ALA A 272 -5.55 5.52 28.75
C ALA A 272 -5.36 4.02 28.55
N ALA A 273 -6.10 3.41 27.63
CA ALA A 273 -5.62 2.24 26.90
C ALA A 273 -4.48 2.72 26.00
N ARG A 274 -3.33 3.04 26.63
CA ARG A 274 -2.04 3.21 25.96
C ARG A 274 -2.02 2.18 24.85
N SER A 275 -1.85 2.62 23.59
CA SER A 275 -1.40 1.72 22.54
C SER A 275 -0.37 0.82 23.20
N PRO A 276 -0.53 -0.52 23.18
CA PRO A 276 0.55 -1.38 23.64
C PRO A 276 1.80 -0.80 23.00
N SER A 277 2.82 -0.50 23.82
CA SER A 277 4.04 0.15 23.32
C SER A 277 4.34 -0.49 21.98
N PRO A 278 4.38 0.30 20.88
CA PRO A 278 4.57 -0.26 19.54
C PRO A 278 5.69 -1.27 19.70
N PRO A 279 5.52 -2.55 19.29
CA PRO A 279 6.40 -3.63 19.69
C PRO A 279 7.81 -3.09 19.51
N ARG A 280 8.49 -2.77 20.64
CA ARG A 280 9.53 -1.72 20.86
C ARG A 280 9.96 -1.01 19.58
N ASP A 281 10.17 0.30 19.43
CA ASP A 281 10.85 0.98 18.27
C ASP A 281 12.02 0.22 17.57
N THR A 282 11.75 -0.93 16.97
CA THR A 282 12.66 -2.05 16.65
C THR A 282 12.16 -2.74 15.39
N LEU A 283 10.88 -2.58 15.07
CA LEU A 283 10.32 -2.91 13.78
C LEU A 283 10.64 -1.78 12.82
N VAL A 284 11.28 -2.15 11.72
CA VAL A 284 11.59 -1.24 10.61
C VAL A 284 10.31 -0.74 9.94
N GLN A 285 9.19 -1.43 10.12
CA GLN A 285 7.89 -1.15 9.54
C GLN A 285 6.84 -1.03 10.66
N ASN A 286 5.93 -0.07 10.57
CA ASN A 286 4.93 0.27 11.57
C ASN A 286 3.54 0.45 10.92
N PRO A 287 2.47 -0.13 11.50
CA PRO A 287 1.10 0.15 11.10
C PRO A 287 0.58 1.41 11.77
N MET A 288 -0.35 2.10 11.11
CA MET A 288 -1.11 3.18 11.72
C MET A 288 -2.56 3.17 11.23
N VAL A 289 -3.47 3.42 12.15
CA VAL A 289 -4.90 3.57 11.89
C VAL A 289 -5.33 4.88 12.53
N HIS A 290 -5.96 5.76 11.76
CA HIS A 290 -6.59 6.96 12.29
C HIS A 290 -8.07 6.97 11.92
N VAL A 291 -8.89 7.40 12.87
CA VAL A 291 -10.33 7.58 12.66
C VAL A 291 -10.68 8.97 13.13
N ALA A 292 -11.20 9.79 12.22
CA ALA A 292 -11.70 11.11 12.59
C ALA A 292 -13.08 11.35 12.00
N ARG A 293 -13.98 11.86 12.83
CA ARG A 293 -15.35 12.19 12.45
C ARG A 293 -15.39 13.51 11.69
N ILE A 294 -16.21 13.59 10.65
CA ILE A 294 -16.44 14.82 9.91
C ILE A 294 -17.41 15.72 10.69
N THR A 295 -16.99 16.95 10.97
CA THR A 295 -17.77 18.01 11.62
C THR A 295 -18.07 19.10 10.59
N GLY A 296 -19.31 19.60 10.53
CA GLY A 296 -19.72 20.61 9.56
C GLY A 296 -20.85 20.20 8.61
N GLY A 297 -21.62 19.16 8.96
CA GLY A 297 -22.84 18.77 8.27
C GLY A 297 -22.65 18.30 6.83
N PRO A 298 -23.72 18.25 6.03
CA PRO A 298 -23.69 17.69 4.66
C PRO A 298 -22.69 18.39 3.73
N ALA A 299 -22.40 19.67 3.97
CA ALA A 299 -21.44 20.46 3.20
C ALA A 299 -20.00 19.95 3.34
N ALA A 300 -19.57 19.69 4.58
CA ALA A 300 -18.27 19.12 4.88
C ALA A 300 -18.09 17.72 4.28
N VAL A 301 -19.15 16.91 4.32
CA VAL A 301 -19.18 15.58 3.71
C VAL A 301 -19.02 15.67 2.20
N ARG A 302 -19.76 16.57 1.53
CA ARG A 302 -19.62 16.83 0.09
C ARG A 302 -18.21 17.30 -0.26
N LEU A 303 -17.59 18.13 0.58
CA LEU A 303 -16.21 18.56 0.40
C LEU A 303 -15.24 17.37 0.46
N ALA A 304 -15.37 16.50 1.47
CA ALA A 304 -14.55 15.28 1.57
C ALA A 304 -14.75 14.35 0.37
N LYS A 305 -16.02 14.10 -0.03
CA LYS A 305 -16.39 13.31 -1.22
C LYS A 305 -15.80 13.90 -2.52
N ALA A 306 -15.67 15.23 -2.63
CA ALA A 306 -15.06 15.89 -3.78
C ALA A 306 -13.52 15.94 -3.71
N ALA A 307 -12.96 16.04 -2.49
CA ALA A 307 -11.53 16.13 -2.27
C ALA A 307 -10.81 14.79 -2.50
N LEU A 308 -11.31 13.70 -1.93
CA LEU A 308 -10.64 12.40 -1.96
C LEU A 308 -10.39 11.84 -3.38
N PRO A 309 -11.30 11.98 -4.37
CA PRO A 309 -11.00 11.59 -5.75
C PRO A 309 -9.89 12.43 -6.40
N SER A 310 -9.85 13.74 -6.12
CA SER A 310 -8.78 14.64 -6.58
C SER A 310 -7.42 14.23 -6.00
N VAL A 311 -7.44 13.84 -4.73
CA VAL A 311 -6.29 13.28 -4.01
C VAL A 311 -5.84 11.99 -4.66
N ASN A 312 -6.75 11.03 -4.84
CA ASN A 312 -6.44 9.73 -5.44
C ASN A 312 -5.77 9.90 -6.80
N LEU A 313 -6.31 10.77 -7.66
CA LEU A 313 -5.72 11.07 -8.96
C LEU A 313 -4.34 11.71 -8.84
N ARG A 314 -4.13 12.59 -7.86
CA ARG A 314 -2.82 13.18 -7.55
C ARG A 314 -1.81 12.11 -7.15
N LEU A 315 -2.22 11.16 -6.32
CA LEU A 315 -1.37 10.10 -5.76
C LEU A 315 -0.90 9.11 -6.84
N ARG A 316 -1.77 8.80 -7.82
CA ARG A 316 -1.43 7.92 -8.97
C ARG A 316 -0.30 8.45 -9.86
N ARG A 317 0.07 9.73 -9.75
CA ARG A 317 1.18 10.31 -10.50
C ARG A 317 2.54 9.87 -9.97
N TYR A 318 2.61 9.47 -8.71
CA TYR A 318 3.86 9.13 -8.07
C TYR A 318 4.21 7.66 -8.34
N LEU A 319 5.38 7.45 -8.92
CA LEU A 319 5.92 6.12 -9.22
C LEU A 319 6.77 5.57 -8.08
N VAL A 320 7.41 6.46 -7.32
CA VAL A 320 8.29 6.18 -6.17
C VAL A 320 7.92 7.20 -5.10
N GLY A 321 7.67 6.73 -3.88
CA GLY A 321 7.35 7.50 -2.70
C GLY A 321 6.17 8.44 -2.87
N LEU A 322 5.92 9.22 -1.81
CA LEU A 322 4.96 10.30 -1.84
C LEU A 322 5.70 11.64 -1.80
N ASN A 323 5.90 12.25 -2.96
CA ASN A 323 6.80 13.40 -3.14
C ASN A 323 8.25 13.07 -2.74
N HIS A 324 8.69 13.55 -1.58
CA HIS A 324 10.01 13.33 -1.01
C HIS A 324 9.97 12.36 0.19
N ILE A 325 8.78 11.94 0.60
CA ILE A 325 8.59 10.97 1.68
C ILE A 325 8.79 9.58 1.10
N GLN A 326 9.85 8.91 1.56
CA GLN A 326 10.31 7.60 1.07
C GLN A 326 10.29 6.55 2.17
N THR A 327 9.39 6.73 3.13
CA THR A 327 9.20 5.83 4.26
C THR A 327 7.81 5.21 4.24
N ILE A 328 6.97 5.48 3.23
CA ILE A 328 5.58 5.00 3.17
C ILE A 328 5.51 3.78 2.24
N HIS A 329 5.10 2.63 2.76
CA HIS A 329 4.78 1.46 1.92
C HIS A 329 3.44 1.64 1.23
N CYS A 330 2.41 1.94 2.02
CA CYS A 330 1.07 2.24 1.54
C CYS A 330 0.35 3.22 2.47
N ALA A 331 -0.56 3.99 1.90
CA ALA A 331 -1.42 4.92 2.61
C ALA A 331 -2.78 4.94 1.93
N ARG A 332 -3.88 4.84 2.67
CA ARG A 332 -5.24 4.83 2.09
C ARG A 332 -6.27 5.48 2.98
N TRP A 333 -7.24 6.12 2.34
CA TRP A 333 -8.33 6.85 2.95
C TRP A 333 -9.67 6.26 2.52
N LEU A 334 -10.55 6.14 3.49
CA LEU A 334 -11.92 5.69 3.32
C LEU A 334 -12.84 6.74 3.93
N LEU A 335 -13.93 7.01 3.23
CA LEU A 335 -15.05 7.74 3.79
C LEU A 335 -16.12 6.72 4.16
N HIS A 336 -16.29 6.48 5.46
CA HIS A 336 -17.26 5.53 5.99
C HIS A 336 -18.47 6.27 6.58
N SER A 337 -19.65 5.67 6.46
CA SER A 337 -20.92 6.20 6.96
C SER A 337 -21.83 5.05 7.33
N ASP A 338 -22.57 5.19 8.43
CA ASP A 338 -23.70 4.32 8.73
C ASP A 338 -24.95 4.82 7.98
N GLY A 339 -25.09 4.41 6.71
CA GLY A 339 -26.18 4.84 5.84
C GLY A 339 -26.04 6.27 5.31
N ASP A 340 -27.10 6.76 4.65
CA ASP A 340 -27.09 8.06 3.98
C ASP A 340 -27.19 9.27 4.94
N ASP A 341 -27.72 9.06 6.15
CA ASP A 341 -27.95 10.10 7.16
C ASP A 341 -27.07 9.96 8.42
N GLY A 342 -26.22 8.94 8.50
CA GLY A 342 -25.36 8.67 9.66
C GLY A 342 -24.11 9.57 9.75
N PRO A 343 -23.39 9.53 10.88
CA PRO A 343 -22.15 10.27 11.04
C PRO A 343 -21.09 9.74 10.06
N HIS A 344 -20.48 10.66 9.32
CA HIS A 344 -19.41 10.35 8.38
C HIS A 344 -18.05 10.36 9.08
N HIS A 345 -17.26 9.33 8.82
CA HIS A 345 -15.92 9.15 9.37
C HIS A 345 -14.90 9.05 8.24
N ILE A 346 -13.76 9.70 8.42
CA ILE A 346 -12.58 9.49 7.59
C ILE A 346 -11.69 8.49 8.33
N ILE A 347 -11.51 7.34 7.72
CA ILE A 347 -10.59 6.31 8.21
C ILE A 347 -9.35 6.35 7.35
N PHE A 348 -8.19 6.37 8.00
CA PHE A 348 -6.89 6.39 7.34
C PHE A 348 -6.03 5.24 7.82
N PHE A 349 -5.44 4.52 6.86
CA PHE A 349 -4.44 3.50 7.11
C PHE A 349 -3.12 3.92 6.52
N SER A 350 -2.03 3.68 7.25
CA SER A 350 -0.67 3.77 6.72
C SER A 350 0.15 2.58 7.16
N ASN A 351 1.09 2.17 6.32
CA ASN A 351 2.22 1.34 6.70
C ASN A 351 3.48 2.11 6.33
N TYR A 352 4.35 2.33 7.30
CA TYR A 352 5.50 3.21 7.14
C TYR A 352 6.72 2.71 7.91
N ASP A 353 7.88 3.24 7.56
CA ASP A 353 9.13 3.02 8.27
C ASP A 353 9.49 4.21 9.15
N ASP A 354 10.45 4.00 10.05
CA ASP A 354 10.94 4.94 11.04
C ASP A 354 9.95 5.19 12.18
N SER A 355 10.37 6.03 13.14
CA SER A 355 9.52 6.50 14.24
C SER A 355 8.30 7.26 13.73
N TRP A 356 7.21 7.23 14.50
CA TRP A 356 6.00 7.99 14.22
C TRP A 356 6.31 9.49 14.05
N GLU A 357 7.18 10.04 14.90
CA GLU A 357 7.55 11.46 14.89
C GLU A 357 8.24 11.84 13.57
N ALA A 358 9.25 11.08 13.16
CA ALA A 358 9.96 11.28 11.89
C ALA A 358 9.01 11.13 10.68
N TYR A 359 8.10 10.17 10.74
CA TYR A 359 7.08 9.99 9.72
C TYR A 359 6.16 11.20 9.61
N ILE A 360 5.61 11.72 10.72
CA ILE A 360 4.71 12.88 10.69
C ILE A 360 5.44 14.16 10.28
N ASP A 361 6.66 14.39 10.77
CA ASP A 361 7.46 15.56 10.40
C ASP A 361 7.68 15.64 8.88
N ALA A 362 7.92 14.49 8.24
CA ALA A 362 8.06 14.42 6.79
C ALA A 362 6.80 14.90 6.03
N PHE A 363 5.59 14.85 6.60
CA PHE A 363 4.39 15.40 5.93
C PHE A 363 4.24 16.91 6.11
N VAL A 364 4.65 17.44 7.26
CA VAL A 364 4.38 18.85 7.60
C VAL A 364 5.40 19.80 6.98
N ASP A 365 6.62 19.30 6.73
CA ASP A 365 7.71 20.06 6.13
C ASP A 365 7.48 20.41 4.67
N TYR A 366 6.71 19.60 3.92
CA TYR A 366 6.41 19.87 2.51
C TYR A 366 5.09 20.65 2.35
N PRO A 367 5.12 21.90 1.85
CA PRO A 367 3.91 22.74 1.73
C PRO A 367 2.78 22.08 0.92
N ASP A 368 3.18 21.32 -0.11
CA ASP A 368 2.30 20.61 -1.03
C ASP A 368 1.56 19.44 -0.38
N VAL A 369 2.17 18.81 0.63
CA VAL A 369 1.63 17.70 1.42
C VAL A 369 0.77 18.25 2.55
N ARG A 370 1.22 19.31 3.22
CA ARG A 370 0.43 20.00 4.24
C ARG A 370 -0.89 20.55 3.69
N ALA A 371 -0.88 21.22 2.53
CA ALA A 371 -2.11 21.71 1.90
C ALA A 371 -3.08 20.57 1.55
N PHE A 372 -2.55 19.38 1.30
CA PHE A 372 -3.31 18.17 1.03
C PHE A 372 -3.94 17.60 2.31
N LEU A 373 -3.18 17.49 3.41
CA LEU A 373 -3.71 17.07 4.70
C LEU A 373 -4.81 18.02 5.19
N GLU A 374 -4.59 19.34 5.06
CA GLU A 374 -5.62 20.32 5.37
C GLU A 374 -6.89 20.13 4.52
N LEU A 375 -6.77 19.73 3.25
CA LEU A 375 -7.93 19.53 2.40
C LEU A 375 -8.79 18.34 2.86
N ILE A 376 -8.18 17.27 3.37
CA ILE A 376 -8.90 16.09 3.87
C ILE A 376 -9.46 16.36 5.27
N TRP A 377 -8.61 16.83 6.17
CA TRP A 377 -8.87 16.77 7.62
C TRP A 377 -9.41 18.07 8.21
N SER A 378 -9.42 19.19 7.47
CA SER A 378 -9.87 20.48 8.06
C SER A 378 -11.33 20.54 8.48
N GLN A 379 -12.14 19.54 8.13
CA GLN A 379 -13.54 19.42 8.53
C GLN A 379 -13.73 18.22 9.45
N THR A 380 -12.71 17.82 10.20
CA THR A 380 -12.84 16.77 11.20
C THR A 380 -12.79 17.34 12.60
N ASP A 381 -13.33 16.57 13.54
CA ASP A 381 -13.39 16.95 14.94
C ASP A 381 -12.00 17.25 15.51
N GLY A 382 -11.92 18.29 16.34
CA GLY A 382 -10.67 18.74 16.97
C GLY A 382 -9.55 19.20 16.04
N PHE A 383 -9.74 19.27 14.72
CA PHE A 383 -8.65 19.62 13.79
C PHE A 383 -8.13 21.04 14.08
N PRO A 384 -6.80 21.23 14.22
CA PRO A 384 -6.27 22.49 14.74
C PRO A 384 -6.51 23.67 13.80
N PRO A 385 -6.92 24.84 14.34
CA PRO A 385 -7.12 26.03 13.53
C PRO A 385 -5.80 26.52 12.96
N ARG A 386 -5.86 27.17 11.81
CA ARG A 386 -4.67 27.75 11.19
C ARG A 386 -4.23 28.98 11.96
N VAL A 387 -2.93 29.10 12.21
CA VAL A 387 -2.33 30.26 12.85
C VAL A 387 -1.71 31.17 11.78
N ARG A 388 -1.84 32.49 11.94
CA ARG A 388 -1.14 33.46 11.08
C ARG A 388 0.36 33.42 11.42
N SER A 389 1.20 33.08 10.44
CA SER A 389 2.65 33.10 10.64
C SER A 389 3.19 34.52 10.49
N LEU A 390 3.61 35.15 11.59
CA LEU A 390 4.31 36.44 11.57
C LEU A 390 5.70 36.34 10.93
N ALA A 391 6.35 35.18 10.99
CA ALA A 391 7.68 34.95 10.43
C ALA A 391 7.73 35.04 8.89
N GLN A 392 6.64 34.70 8.19
CA GLN A 392 6.54 34.82 6.73
C GLN A 392 6.19 36.23 6.24
N ALA A 393 5.70 37.12 7.12
CA ALA A 393 5.37 38.50 6.77
C ALA A 393 6.60 39.35 6.44
N LYS A 394 7.82 38.91 6.82
CA LYS A 394 9.08 39.62 6.53
C LYS A 394 9.55 39.50 5.07
N LYS A 395 8.98 38.59 4.25
CA LYS A 395 9.26 38.57 2.80
C LYS A 395 8.21 39.44 2.09
N ARG A 396 8.60 40.70 1.84
CA ARG A 396 7.85 41.88 1.36
C ARG A 396 6.86 41.72 0.18
N TRP A 397 6.71 40.52 -0.39
CA TRP A 397 5.85 40.21 -1.54
C TRP A 397 4.97 38.95 -1.37
N ARG A 398 5.01 38.26 -0.23
CA ARG A 398 4.13 37.11 0.04
C ARG A 398 2.95 37.55 0.92
N ARG A 399 1.73 37.26 0.47
CA ARG A 399 0.51 37.40 1.29
C ARG A 399 0.73 36.66 2.64
N PRO A 400 0.26 37.20 3.77
CA PRO A 400 0.37 36.53 5.06
C PRO A 400 -0.24 35.13 4.96
N GLY A 401 0.62 34.12 5.06
CA GLY A 401 0.23 32.71 5.03
C GLY A 401 -0.36 32.32 6.37
N THR A 402 -1.53 31.68 6.35
CA THR A 402 -2.01 30.89 7.49
C THR A 402 -1.42 29.49 7.35
N GLN A 403 -0.83 28.97 8.42
CA GLN A 403 -0.16 27.66 8.43
C GLN A 403 -0.76 26.78 9.53
N LEU A 404 -0.86 25.48 9.24
CA LEU A 404 -1.15 24.47 10.24
C LEU A 404 0.04 24.38 11.22
N PRO A 405 -0.17 24.64 12.52
CA PRO A 405 0.90 24.50 13.51
C PRO A 405 1.24 23.01 13.69
N VAL A 406 2.54 22.66 13.67
CA VAL A 406 3.04 21.27 13.65
C VAL A 406 2.63 20.53 14.92
N GLU A 407 2.92 21.09 16.10
CA GLU A 407 2.69 20.40 17.38
C GLU A 407 1.20 20.16 17.70
N PRO A 408 0.29 21.15 17.53
CA PRO A 408 -1.14 20.87 17.67
C PRO A 408 -1.65 19.84 16.65
N PHE A 409 -1.07 19.78 15.45
CA PHE A 409 -1.42 18.77 14.46
C PHE A 409 -0.95 17.38 14.87
N LYS A 410 0.27 17.25 15.41
CA LYS A 410 0.79 16.01 16.00
C LYS A 410 -0.09 15.53 17.16
N ALA A 411 -0.43 16.43 18.09
CA ALA A 411 -1.30 16.11 19.21
C ALA A 411 -2.69 15.65 18.74
N TRP A 412 -3.26 16.35 17.75
CA TRP A 412 -4.52 15.96 17.12
C TRP A 412 -4.44 14.57 16.47
N LEU A 413 -3.37 14.28 15.72
CA LEU A 413 -3.16 12.95 15.13
C LEU A 413 -3.11 11.87 16.20
N ARG A 414 -2.31 12.06 17.26
CA ARG A 414 -2.21 11.10 18.37
C ARG A 414 -3.57 10.83 19.02
N ALA A 415 -4.38 11.86 19.22
CA ALA A 415 -5.71 11.71 19.81
C ALA A 415 -6.70 10.93 18.93
N HIS A 416 -6.46 10.86 17.62
CA HIS A 416 -7.30 10.12 16.66
C HIS A 416 -6.67 8.79 16.21
N GLU A 417 -5.54 8.40 16.80
CA GLU A 417 -4.87 7.14 16.51
C GLU A 417 -5.60 5.98 17.19
N VAL A 418 -5.85 4.92 16.44
CA VAL A 418 -6.48 3.70 16.96
C VAL A 418 -5.40 2.61 17.08
N PRO A 419 -5.26 1.95 18.25
CA PRO A 419 -4.31 0.86 18.42
C PRO A 419 -4.58 -0.29 17.46
N THR A 420 -3.55 -0.66 16.69
CA THR A 420 -3.58 -1.88 15.88
C THR A 420 -3.37 -3.08 16.80
N ARG A 421 -4.31 -4.04 16.79
CA ARG A 421 -4.29 -5.20 17.71
C ARG A 421 -3.51 -6.38 17.14
N VAL A 422 -3.65 -6.61 15.83
CA VAL A 422 -2.87 -7.61 15.10
C VAL A 422 -2.35 -6.94 13.84
N TRP A 423 -1.07 -7.14 13.54
CA TRP A 423 -0.46 -6.61 12.33
C TRP A 423 0.50 -7.60 11.70
N TYR A 424 0.22 -7.96 10.46
CA TYR A 424 1.02 -8.84 9.63
C TYR A 424 1.70 -8.03 8.52
N SER A 425 2.99 -8.28 8.33
CA SER A 425 3.76 -7.82 7.18
C SER A 425 4.45 -9.01 6.54
N ALA A 426 4.17 -9.27 5.26
CA ALA A 426 4.82 -10.36 4.55
C ALA A 426 6.35 -10.19 4.46
N ALA A 427 6.85 -8.95 4.53
CA ALA A 427 8.28 -8.67 4.58
C ALA A 427 8.93 -9.11 5.90
N LEU A 428 8.21 -8.95 7.02
CA LEU A 428 8.72 -9.29 8.36
C LEU A 428 8.39 -10.73 8.77
N ASP A 429 7.20 -11.22 8.46
CA ASP A 429 6.63 -12.47 8.96
C ASP A 429 6.70 -13.63 7.96
N GLY A 430 6.90 -13.36 6.67
CA GLY A 430 6.81 -14.38 5.60
C GLY A 430 8.13 -15.08 5.24
N GLY A 431 9.18 -14.95 6.04
CA GLY A 431 10.49 -15.54 5.80
C GLY A 431 11.44 -15.31 6.97
N PRO A 432 12.75 -15.64 6.84
CA PRO A 432 13.72 -15.29 7.87
C PRO A 432 13.64 -13.78 8.20
N PRO A 433 13.80 -13.36 9.47
CA PRO A 433 13.59 -11.97 9.86
C PRO A 433 14.50 -11.05 9.05
N GLN A 434 13.93 -10.30 8.13
CA GLN A 434 14.68 -9.36 7.32
C GLN A 434 14.05 -7.97 7.43
N ARG A 435 14.89 -7.01 7.80
CA ARG A 435 14.53 -5.60 7.86
C ARG A 435 14.47 -5.03 6.45
N HIS A 436 13.29 -5.04 5.84
CA HIS A 436 13.05 -4.40 4.53
C HIS A 436 12.49 -3.00 4.72
N SER A 437 13.38 -2.00 4.77
CA SER A 437 12.94 -0.61 4.69
C SER A 437 12.55 -0.25 3.25
N VAL A 438 11.60 0.67 3.08
CA VAL A 438 11.25 1.33 1.83
C VAL A 438 12.49 1.85 1.11
N LEU A 439 13.45 2.42 1.84
CA LEU A 439 14.72 2.86 1.28
C LEU A 439 15.52 1.71 0.68
N LEU A 440 15.64 0.58 1.39
CA LEU A 440 16.30 -0.62 0.88
C LEU A 440 15.60 -1.15 -0.37
N LEU A 441 14.26 -1.13 -0.39
CA LEU A 441 13.46 -1.55 -1.52
C LEU A 441 13.62 -0.62 -2.73
N HIS A 442 13.72 0.70 -2.51
CA HIS A 442 14.08 1.66 -3.56
C HIS A 442 15.46 1.35 -4.14
N ASN A 443 16.43 1.02 -3.29
CA ASN A 443 17.77 0.65 -3.73
C ASN A 443 17.77 -0.62 -4.57
N ALA A 444 17.10 -1.68 -4.10
CA ALA A 444 17.01 -2.95 -4.80
C ALA A 444 16.37 -2.79 -6.17
N LEU A 445 15.28 -2.03 -6.25
CA LEU A 445 14.60 -1.76 -7.51
C LEU A 445 15.42 -0.91 -8.46
N ARG A 446 16.13 0.08 -7.93
CA ARG A 446 16.95 0.95 -8.76
C ARG A 446 18.17 0.20 -9.29
N LEU A 447 18.77 -0.68 -8.49
CA LEU A 447 19.81 -1.60 -8.94
C LEU A 447 19.27 -2.51 -10.05
N ARG A 448 18.11 -3.13 -9.84
CA ARG A 448 17.42 -3.96 -10.86
C ARG A 448 17.24 -3.19 -12.17
N GLU A 449 16.78 -1.94 -12.13
CA GLU A 449 16.67 -1.08 -13.32
C GLU A 449 18.00 -0.77 -14.01
N LEU A 450 19.10 -0.66 -13.26
CA LEU A 450 20.44 -0.41 -13.81
C LEU A 450 21.02 -1.67 -14.45
N LEU A 451 20.84 -2.83 -13.84
CA LEU A 451 21.35 -4.12 -14.34
C LEU A 451 20.54 -4.68 -15.52
N ALA A 452 19.21 -4.42 -15.54
CA ALA A 452 18.35 -4.81 -16.64
C ALA A 452 18.69 -4.10 -17.95
N ARG A 453 19.32 -2.93 -17.88
CA ARG A 453 19.79 -2.20 -19.07
C ARG A 453 20.99 -2.91 -19.66
N GLU A 454 20.73 -3.77 -20.63
CA GLU A 454 21.75 -4.25 -21.55
C GLU A 454 22.43 -3.02 -22.16
N ARG A 455 23.76 -2.89 -21.99
CA ARG A 455 24.60 -1.86 -22.64
C ARG A 455 24.87 -0.55 -21.87
N ILE A 456 24.92 -0.54 -20.52
CA ILE A 456 25.53 0.59 -19.78
C ILE A 456 27.03 0.77 -20.12
N ASP A 457 27.70 -0.33 -20.47
CA ASP A 457 29.10 -0.45 -20.87
C ASP A 457 29.39 0.00 -22.32
N ARG A 458 28.37 0.07 -23.19
CA ARG A 458 28.51 0.49 -24.59
C ARG A 458 28.16 1.98 -24.80
N PRO A 459 28.59 2.59 -25.92
CA PRO A 459 28.40 4.01 -26.16
C PRO A 459 26.96 4.30 -26.60
N LEU A 460 26.08 4.56 -25.63
CA LEU A 460 24.77 5.16 -25.82
C LEU A 460 24.61 6.42 -24.95
N ARG A 461 23.83 7.38 -25.46
CA ARG A 461 23.65 8.78 -24.97
C ARG A 461 23.07 8.95 -23.55
N ASP A 462 22.85 7.89 -22.77
CA ASP A 462 22.15 7.98 -21.46
C ASP A 462 23.09 8.32 -20.30
N TRP A 463 23.57 9.56 -20.29
CA TRP A 463 24.38 10.15 -19.22
C TRP A 463 23.72 10.04 -17.83
N ALA A 464 22.39 10.02 -17.74
CA ALA A 464 21.69 9.94 -16.47
C ALA A 464 21.81 8.54 -15.84
N ALA A 465 21.76 7.48 -16.66
CA ALA A 465 21.97 6.11 -16.21
C ALA A 465 23.39 5.88 -15.72
N ARG A 466 24.38 6.39 -16.47
CA ARG A 466 25.80 6.29 -16.07
C ARG A 466 26.05 7.00 -14.75
N ARG A 467 25.56 8.23 -14.59
CA ARG A 467 25.71 8.96 -13.30
C ARG A 467 25.04 8.23 -12.14
N ALA A 468 23.89 7.59 -12.36
CA ALA A 468 23.21 6.81 -11.32
C ALA A 468 24.00 5.54 -10.95
N PHE A 469 24.59 4.85 -11.93
CA PHE A 469 25.45 3.68 -11.69
C PHE A 469 26.74 4.09 -10.96
N ALA A 470 27.38 5.20 -11.34
CA ALA A 470 28.56 5.72 -10.64
C ALA A 470 28.24 6.12 -9.19
N ALA A 471 27.07 6.73 -8.97
CA ALA A 471 26.60 7.06 -7.62
C ALA A 471 26.37 5.79 -6.79
N PHE A 472 25.84 4.73 -7.39
CA PHE A 472 25.67 3.44 -6.72
C PHE A 472 27.02 2.82 -6.34
N LEU A 473 27.94 2.69 -7.29
CA LEU A 473 29.28 2.14 -7.06
C LEU A 473 30.09 2.89 -5.99
N SER A 474 29.86 4.19 -5.82
CA SER A 474 30.60 5.01 -4.83
C SER A 474 30.00 5.01 -3.43
N ARG A 475 28.71 4.66 -3.27
CA ARG A 475 28.00 4.78 -1.98
C ARG A 475 27.33 3.49 -1.50
N GLY A 476 27.35 2.41 -2.30
CA GLY A 476 26.55 1.20 -2.04
C GLY A 476 25.04 1.48 -2.01
N ALA A 477 24.62 2.64 -2.50
CA ALA A 477 23.25 3.12 -2.39
C ALA A 477 22.82 3.76 -3.70
N CYS A 478 21.66 3.37 -4.18
CA CYS A 478 21.09 4.01 -5.35
C CYS A 478 20.46 5.34 -4.92
N ALA A 479 20.68 6.40 -5.71
CA ALA A 479 19.86 7.60 -5.53
C ALA A 479 18.39 7.22 -5.76
N PRO A 480 17.47 7.59 -4.84
CA PRO A 480 16.07 7.22 -4.99
C PRO A 480 15.53 7.77 -6.30
N GLY A 481 14.70 6.96 -6.96
CA GLY A 481 14.12 7.32 -8.25
C GLY A 481 13.31 8.61 -8.16
N ARG A 482 13.11 9.29 -9.29
CA ARG A 482 12.23 10.47 -9.32
C ARG A 482 10.80 10.03 -9.06
N ALA A 483 10.14 10.73 -8.14
CA ALA A 483 8.74 10.48 -7.81
C ALA A 483 7.81 10.74 -9.02
N LEU A 484 8.15 11.72 -9.87
CA LEU A 484 7.38 12.08 -11.06
C LEU A 484 8.16 11.82 -12.38
N PRO A 485 7.46 11.41 -13.46
CA PRO A 485 8.05 11.28 -14.79
C PRO A 485 8.51 12.63 -15.37
N ARG A 486 9.54 12.60 -16.24
CA ARG A 486 10.06 13.79 -16.95
C ARG A 486 9.13 14.22 -18.09
N LEU A 487 9.18 15.49 -18.48
CA LEU A 487 8.36 16.06 -19.57
C LEU A 487 8.44 15.26 -20.90
N PRO A 488 9.62 14.84 -21.39
CA PRO A 488 9.68 14.01 -22.59
C PRO A 488 9.05 12.63 -22.39
N ALA A 489 9.29 12.00 -21.23
CA ALA A 489 8.68 10.71 -20.89
C ALA A 489 7.15 10.82 -20.73
N LEU A 490 6.66 11.94 -20.18
CA LEU A 490 5.25 12.27 -20.10
C LEU A 490 4.61 12.31 -21.48
N ILE A 491 5.24 12.99 -22.44
CA ILE A 491 4.75 13.08 -23.82
C ILE A 491 4.73 11.69 -24.48
N THR A 492 5.84 10.96 -24.44
CA THR A 492 5.93 9.63 -25.06
C THR A 492 4.94 8.63 -24.47
N HIS A 493 4.84 8.57 -23.13
CA HIS A 493 3.92 7.65 -22.46
C HIS A 493 2.45 8.05 -22.63
N SER A 494 2.14 9.34 -22.63
CA SER A 494 0.76 9.81 -22.84
C SER A 494 0.29 9.58 -24.26
N LEU A 495 1.14 9.80 -25.28
CA LEU A 495 0.83 9.50 -26.67
C LEU A 495 0.66 7.99 -26.91
N SER A 496 1.50 7.16 -26.27
CA SER A 496 1.38 5.70 -26.30
C SER A 496 0.09 5.21 -25.63
N ALA A 497 -0.30 5.81 -24.50
CA ALA A 497 -1.56 5.48 -23.82
C ALA A 497 -2.78 5.93 -24.63
N LEU A 498 -2.73 7.13 -25.23
CA LEU A 498 -3.77 7.64 -26.12
C LEU A 498 -3.93 6.72 -27.35
N SER A 499 -2.83 6.31 -27.99
CA SER A 499 -2.90 5.41 -29.14
C SER A 499 -3.39 4.00 -28.78
N ALA A 500 -3.08 3.50 -27.57
CA ALA A 500 -3.65 2.25 -27.07
C ALA A 500 -5.15 2.37 -26.78
N ALA A 501 -5.60 3.47 -26.17
CA ALA A 501 -7.02 3.74 -25.93
C ALA A 501 -7.81 3.90 -27.23
N VAL A 502 -7.26 4.61 -28.22
CA VAL A 502 -7.86 4.75 -29.56
C VAL A 502 -7.94 3.40 -30.26
N ARG A 503 -6.90 2.57 -30.20
CA ARG A 503 -6.93 1.20 -30.76
C ARG A 503 -7.98 0.32 -30.09
N GLY A 504 -8.06 0.35 -28.75
CA GLY A 504 -9.09 -0.38 -28.01
C GLY A 504 -10.52 0.09 -28.34
N TRP A 505 -10.71 1.40 -28.52
CA TRP A 505 -11.98 1.97 -28.96
C TRP A 505 -12.35 1.52 -30.39
N LEU A 506 -11.39 1.54 -31.32
CA LEU A 506 -11.58 1.06 -32.69
C LEU A 506 -11.88 -0.46 -32.74
N GLU A 507 -11.23 -1.26 -31.90
CA GLU A 507 -11.51 -2.70 -31.79
C GLU A 507 -12.87 -2.98 -31.15
N ALA A 508 -13.29 -2.21 -30.16
CA ALA A 508 -14.62 -2.31 -29.57
C ALA A 508 -15.71 -1.87 -30.57
N ALA A 509 -15.44 -0.85 -31.38
CA ALA A 509 -16.33 -0.41 -32.46
C ALA A 509 -16.42 -1.48 -33.58
N ARG A 510 -15.30 -2.11 -33.96
CA ARG A 510 -15.29 -3.24 -34.91
C ARG A 510 -16.03 -4.46 -34.38
N ARG A 511 -15.90 -4.79 -33.09
CA ARG A 511 -16.66 -5.87 -32.44
C ARG A 511 -18.17 -5.60 -32.41
N LYS A 512 -18.59 -4.33 -32.31
CA LYS A 512 -20.01 -3.95 -32.44
C LYS A 512 -20.53 -4.02 -33.88
N HIS A 513 -19.65 -4.01 -34.88
CA HIS A 513 -20.02 -4.13 -36.31
C HIS A 513 -19.90 -5.55 -36.88
N HIS A 514 -19.33 -6.49 -36.12
CA HIS A 514 -19.31 -7.92 -36.46
C HIS A 514 -20.05 -8.73 -35.41
N VAL A 515 -21.37 -8.58 -35.39
CA VAL A 515 -22.29 -9.64 -34.97
C VAL A 515 -22.98 -10.14 -36.25
N PRO A 516 -22.55 -11.25 -36.85
CA PRO A 516 -23.40 -11.96 -37.80
C PRO A 516 -24.44 -12.77 -37.00
N ASP A 517 -25.71 -12.57 -37.32
CA ASP A 517 -26.80 -13.49 -36.98
C ASP A 517 -26.45 -14.89 -37.49
N ARG A 518 -26.04 -15.79 -36.60
CA ARG A 518 -26.15 -17.23 -36.84
C ARG A 518 -26.57 -17.91 -35.55
N ALA A 519 -27.86 -18.24 -35.50
CA ALA A 519 -28.39 -19.28 -34.64
C ALA A 519 -27.62 -20.58 -34.94
N GLY A 520 -26.90 -21.08 -33.93
CA GLY A 520 -26.15 -22.31 -33.98
C GLY A 520 -26.16 -22.93 -32.58
N THR A 521 -26.70 -24.13 -32.51
CA THR A 521 -26.88 -25.07 -31.40
C THR A 521 -25.70 -25.09 -30.41
N PRO A 522 -25.94 -25.22 -29.08
CA PRO A 522 -24.87 -25.26 -28.09
C PRO A 522 -24.00 -26.52 -28.24
N PRO A 523 -22.67 -26.43 -28.10
CA PRO A 523 -21.81 -27.60 -28.04
C PRO A 523 -21.91 -28.26 -26.66
N GLU A 524 -22.03 -29.58 -26.70
CA GLU A 524 -22.00 -30.52 -25.59
C GLU A 524 -20.65 -30.41 -24.84
N LEU A 525 -20.72 -30.21 -23.52
CA LEU A 525 -19.56 -30.13 -22.63
C LEU A 525 -18.97 -31.53 -22.44
N ALA A 526 -17.77 -31.77 -23.00
CA ALA A 526 -16.96 -32.92 -22.63
C ALA A 526 -16.42 -32.76 -21.18
N PRO A 527 -16.51 -33.79 -20.33
CA PRO A 527 -16.00 -33.73 -18.97
C PRO A 527 -14.46 -33.69 -18.94
N GLY A 528 -13.92 -32.72 -18.21
CA GLY A 528 -12.50 -32.56 -17.98
C GLY A 528 -11.91 -33.68 -17.13
N THR A 529 -10.79 -34.22 -17.59
CA THR A 529 -9.90 -35.12 -16.86
C THR A 529 -9.23 -34.40 -15.69
N LEU A 530 -9.49 -34.89 -14.48
CA LEU A 530 -8.72 -34.59 -13.28
C LEU A 530 -7.30 -35.19 -13.41
N PRO A 531 -6.25 -34.51 -12.91
CA PRO A 531 -4.96 -35.16 -12.69
C PRO A 531 -5.07 -36.13 -11.49
N PRO A 532 -4.44 -37.33 -11.54
CA PRO A 532 -4.57 -38.31 -10.48
C PRO A 532 -3.81 -37.89 -9.21
N PRO A 533 -4.28 -38.33 -8.02
CA PRO A 533 -3.58 -38.14 -6.76
C PRO A 533 -2.53 -39.24 -6.59
N GLY A 534 -1.28 -38.87 -6.28
CA GLY A 534 -0.29 -39.81 -5.77
C GLY A 534 1.12 -39.63 -6.31
N ALA A 535 1.96 -38.90 -5.55
CA ALA A 535 3.40 -39.13 -5.52
C ALA A 535 4.03 -38.41 -4.31
N LEU A 536 3.69 -38.87 -3.11
CA LEU A 536 4.52 -38.69 -1.91
C LEU A 536 4.46 -40.01 -1.14
N ALA A 537 5.46 -40.87 -1.33
CA ALA A 537 6.13 -41.66 -0.28
C ALA A 537 6.98 -42.81 -0.85
N SER A 538 8.12 -43.03 -0.19
CA SER A 538 9.14 -44.09 -0.36
C SER A 538 10.07 -43.91 -1.56
N ALA A 539 11.39 -44.05 -1.47
CA ALA A 539 12.30 -44.63 -0.50
C ALA A 539 13.64 -43.83 -0.57
N GLY A 540 14.62 -43.92 0.31
CA GLY A 540 14.95 -44.89 1.33
C GLY A 540 16.42 -44.62 1.71
N ALA A 541 16.76 -44.93 2.95
CA ALA A 541 18.11 -44.91 3.46
C ALA A 541 19.04 -45.83 2.63
N GLY A 542 20.32 -45.46 2.48
CA GLY A 542 21.30 -46.39 1.95
C GLY A 542 22.65 -45.83 1.53
N ARG A 543 23.58 -45.86 2.50
CA ARG A 543 25.01 -46.22 2.34
C ARG A 543 26.00 -45.23 1.71
N HIS A 544 26.95 -44.86 2.56
CA HIS A 544 28.36 -44.62 2.27
C HIS A 544 28.95 -45.57 1.20
N PRO A 545 29.97 -45.08 0.48
CA PRO A 545 31.30 -45.63 0.73
C PRO A 545 32.34 -44.54 1.00
N GLY A 546 33.31 -44.87 1.86
CA GLY A 546 34.48 -44.05 2.14
C GLY A 546 35.65 -44.31 1.18
N PHE A 547 36.79 -43.74 1.58
CA PHE A 547 38.15 -43.85 1.05
C PHE A 547 38.40 -43.04 -0.24
N VAL A 548 39.49 -42.27 -0.41
CA VAL A 548 40.85 -42.30 0.17
C VAL A 548 41.42 -40.87 0.24
N ALA A 549 42.13 -40.57 1.33
CA ALA A 549 43.06 -39.46 1.44
C ALA A 549 44.40 -39.80 0.76
N ALA A 550 44.96 -38.87 -0.02
CA ALA A 550 46.37 -38.89 -0.36
C ALA A 550 46.98 -37.53 0.03
N ARG A 551 47.85 -37.57 1.04
CA ARG A 551 48.88 -36.56 1.28
C ARG A 551 49.91 -36.66 0.16
N LEU A 552 50.25 -35.51 -0.43
CA LEU A 552 51.62 -34.99 -0.51
C LEU A 552 51.53 -33.47 -0.70
#